data_AF-A0A1H9AFJ5-F1
#
_entry.id   AF-A0A1H9AFJ5-F1
#
_cell.length_a   1.000
_cell.length_b   1.000
_cell.length_c   1.000
_cell.angle_alpha   90.00
_cell.angle_beta   90.00
_cell.angle_gamma   90.00
#
_symmetry.space_group_name_H-M   'P 1'
#
loop_
_entity.id
_entity.type
_entity.pdbx_description
1 polymer ?
#
loop_
_entity_poly.entity_id
_entity_poly.type
_entity_poly.pdbx_seq_one_letter_code
_entity_poly.pdbx_strand_id
1 'polypeptide(L)'
;MPSLARAFAWSGRILVSSTLLGCAGCLAPGGTHDTQDSAAFFAEALQATPVQRQRLWTRQRQAPDGSDRALRLALLQSLPGHSGYAPEQAQRRLQALAQGGDADAALARLRLDELAQARACSAEQARLQRKLWRLVDIEHTLDEEGHERPTDSAR
;
A
#
# COMPACT_ATOMS: atom_id res chain seq x y z
N MET A 1 44.07 18.70 7.98
CA MET A 1 42.88 17.83 7.92
C MET A 1 42.15 18.05 6.60
N PRO A 2 42.28 17.18 5.60
CA PRO A 2 41.52 17.32 4.37
C PRO A 2 40.16 16.61 4.46
N SER A 3 39.14 17.33 4.03
CA SER A 3 37.76 16.90 3.89
C SER A 3 37.60 15.92 2.73
N LEU A 4 36.84 14.84 2.95
CA LEU A 4 36.37 13.95 1.89
C LEU A 4 34.88 14.22 1.65
N ALA A 5 34.60 15.21 0.80
CA ALA A 5 33.28 15.39 0.22
C ALA A 5 33.06 14.29 -0.84
N ARG A 6 32.22 13.30 -0.53
CA ARG A 6 31.75 12.32 -1.52
C ARG A 6 30.60 12.94 -2.31
N ALA A 7 30.89 13.32 -3.55
CA ALA A 7 29.88 13.58 -4.56
C ALA A 7 29.21 12.26 -4.96
N PHE A 8 27.93 12.09 -4.64
CA PHE A 8 27.11 11.04 -5.26
C PHE A 8 26.46 11.61 -6.51
N ALA A 9 27.17 11.47 -7.63
CA ALA A 9 26.61 11.65 -8.96
C ALA A 9 25.81 10.38 -9.31
N TRP A 10 24.49 10.45 -9.22
CA TRP A 10 23.62 9.37 -9.68
C TRP A 10 23.30 9.56 -11.17
N SER A 11 24.12 8.92 -11.98
CA SER A 11 23.93 8.68 -13.40
C SER A 11 22.80 7.69 -13.65
N GLY A 12 21.93 7.95 -14.63
CA GLY A 12 21.06 6.89 -15.18
C GLY A 12 19.82 7.35 -15.92
N ARG A 13 19.99 8.07 -17.03
CA ARG A 13 18.94 8.13 -18.07
C ARG A 13 18.90 6.79 -18.79
N ILE A 14 17.81 6.04 -18.67
CA ILE A 14 17.39 5.08 -19.69
C ILE A 14 15.92 5.36 -20.00
N LEU A 15 15.69 6.10 -21.08
CA LEU A 15 14.40 6.20 -21.75
C LEU A 15 14.26 4.97 -22.64
N VAL A 16 13.49 3.98 -22.19
CA VAL A 16 12.99 2.93 -23.10
C VAL A 16 11.63 3.38 -23.61
N SER A 17 11.64 4.01 -24.80
CA SER A 17 10.45 4.09 -25.64
C SER A 17 10.18 2.71 -26.23
N SER A 18 9.06 2.11 -25.87
CA SER A 18 8.52 0.94 -26.55
C SER A 18 7.15 1.29 -27.11
N THR A 19 7.15 1.71 -28.38
CA THR A 19 5.99 1.66 -29.26
C THR A 19 5.81 0.22 -29.73
N LEU A 20 4.78 -0.47 -29.25
CA LEU A 20 4.23 -1.68 -29.87
C LEU A 20 2.74 -1.39 -30.08
N LEU A 21 2.37 -1.03 -31.30
CA LEU A 21 1.85 -1.93 -32.34
C LEU A 21 0.47 -2.49 -31.98
N GLY A 22 -0.51 -2.10 -32.79
CA GLY A 22 -1.93 -2.25 -32.51
C GLY A 22 -2.45 -3.69 -32.53
N CYS A 23 -3.40 -3.94 -31.63
CA CYS A 23 -4.42 -4.95 -31.83
C CYS A 23 -5.60 -4.31 -32.59
N ALA A 24 -5.62 -4.52 -33.89
CA ALA A 24 -6.85 -4.47 -34.67
C ALA A 24 -7.65 -5.75 -34.40
N GLY A 25 -8.92 -5.61 -34.01
CA GLY A 25 -9.91 -6.68 -34.14
C GLY A 25 -10.31 -7.42 -32.88
N CYS A 26 -11.09 -6.76 -32.01
CA CYS A 26 -12.16 -7.41 -31.25
C CYS A 26 -13.41 -6.54 -31.34
N LEU A 27 -14.11 -6.59 -32.47
CA LEU A 27 -15.52 -6.22 -32.56
C LEU A 27 -16.30 -7.30 -31.81
N ALA A 28 -16.78 -7.00 -30.61
CA ALA A 28 -17.85 -7.76 -29.97
C ALA A 28 -19.14 -6.93 -30.05
N PRO A 29 -20.15 -7.37 -30.81
CA PRO A 29 -21.50 -6.81 -30.72
C PRO A 29 -22.28 -7.60 -29.65
N GLY A 30 -22.83 -6.91 -28.66
CA GLY A 30 -23.75 -7.53 -27.71
C GLY A 30 -23.87 -6.74 -26.42
N GLY A 31 -24.91 -5.91 -26.33
CA GLY A 31 -25.28 -5.25 -25.09
C GLY A 31 -25.48 -6.28 -23.99
N THR A 32 -24.72 -6.14 -22.91
CA THR A 32 -24.95 -6.87 -21.66
C THR A 32 -25.05 -5.82 -20.56
N HIS A 33 -26.05 -6.00 -19.70
CA HIS A 33 -26.26 -5.17 -18.53
C HIS A 33 -24.93 -5.00 -17.77
N ASP A 34 -24.69 -3.77 -17.35
CA ASP A 34 -23.49 -3.19 -16.75
C ASP A 34 -23.14 -3.77 -15.36
N THR A 35 -22.99 -5.10 -15.25
CA THR A 35 -22.42 -5.76 -14.08
C THR A 35 -20.93 -5.92 -14.30
N GLN A 36 -20.17 -4.84 -14.09
CA GLN A 36 -18.72 -4.88 -14.07
C GLN A 36 -18.27 -5.92 -13.03
N ASP A 37 -17.51 -6.94 -13.42
CA ASP A 37 -16.96 -7.94 -12.49
C ASP A 37 -16.19 -7.25 -11.35
N SER A 38 -16.52 -7.59 -10.09
CA SER A 38 -15.95 -6.95 -8.90
C SER A 38 -14.43 -7.13 -8.83
N ALA A 39 -13.90 -8.23 -9.40
CA ALA A 39 -12.47 -8.45 -9.54
C ALA A 39 -11.84 -7.49 -10.56
N ALA A 40 -12.46 -7.31 -11.73
CA ALA A 40 -12.01 -6.36 -12.74
C ALA A 40 -12.04 -4.91 -12.21
N PHE A 41 -13.09 -4.55 -11.48
CA PHE A 41 -13.18 -3.26 -10.78
C PHE A 41 -12.03 -3.07 -9.78
N PHE A 42 -11.70 -4.12 -9.01
CA PHE A 42 -10.62 -4.03 -8.03
C PHE A 42 -9.24 -3.89 -8.68
N ALA A 43 -9.00 -4.62 -9.77
CA ALA A 43 -7.78 -4.49 -10.56
C ALA A 43 -7.61 -3.05 -11.10
N GLU A 44 -8.68 -2.43 -11.59
CA GLU A 44 -8.69 -1.02 -11.98
C GLU A 44 -8.34 -0.11 -10.80
N ALA A 45 -8.95 -0.32 -9.62
CA ALA A 45 -8.70 0.50 -8.44
C ALA A 45 -7.26 0.40 -7.91
N LEU A 46 -6.62 -0.78 -8.05
CA LEU A 46 -5.22 -0.98 -7.69
C LEU A 46 -4.27 -0.18 -8.58
N GLN A 47 -4.55 -0.13 -9.89
CA GLN A 47 -3.73 0.61 -10.86
C GLN A 47 -4.05 2.11 -10.90
N ALA A 48 -5.20 2.52 -10.35
CA ALA A 48 -5.63 3.91 -10.34
C ALA A 48 -4.70 4.83 -9.52
N THR A 49 -4.53 6.06 -9.99
CA THR A 49 -3.95 7.16 -9.21
C THR A 49 -4.86 7.56 -8.04
N PRO A 50 -4.36 8.28 -7.02
CA PRO A 50 -5.18 8.80 -5.92
C PRO A 50 -6.43 9.58 -6.38
N VAL A 51 -6.27 10.44 -7.40
CA VAL A 51 -7.39 11.21 -7.97
C VAL A 51 -8.41 10.31 -8.67
N GLN A 52 -7.97 9.28 -9.38
CA GLN A 52 -8.86 8.31 -10.02
C GLN A 52 -9.60 7.46 -8.98
N ARG A 53 -8.92 6.98 -7.92
CA ARG A 53 -9.58 6.28 -6.81
C ARG A 53 -10.60 7.16 -6.10
N GLN A 54 -10.34 8.45 -5.95
CA GLN A 54 -11.32 9.39 -5.41
C GLN A 54 -12.59 9.46 -6.28
N ARG A 55 -12.46 9.41 -7.61
CA ARG A 55 -13.60 9.39 -8.54
C ARG A 55 -14.38 8.08 -8.43
N LEU A 56 -13.67 6.93 -8.38
CA LEU A 56 -14.30 5.62 -8.16
C LEU A 56 -15.07 5.60 -6.83
N TRP A 57 -14.49 6.15 -5.76
CA TRP A 57 -15.13 6.28 -4.46
C TRP A 57 -16.42 7.10 -4.51
N THR A 58 -16.39 8.29 -5.12
CA THR A 58 -17.58 9.14 -5.25
C THR A 58 -18.66 8.46 -6.09
N ARG A 59 -18.29 7.81 -7.21
CA ARG A 59 -19.23 7.05 -8.05
C ARG A 59 -19.88 5.92 -7.26
N GLN A 60 -19.09 5.13 -6.55
CA GLN A 60 -19.60 3.98 -5.81
C GLN A 60 -20.51 4.39 -4.65
N ARG A 61 -20.30 5.57 -4.06
CA ARG A 61 -21.22 6.12 -3.07
C ARG A 61 -22.57 6.53 -3.64
N GLN A 62 -22.67 6.83 -4.93
CA GLN A 62 -23.91 7.21 -5.60
C GLN A 62 -24.62 6.02 -6.25
N ALA A 63 -23.92 4.89 -6.42
CA ALA A 63 -24.50 3.66 -6.95
C ALA A 63 -25.65 3.13 -6.04
N PRO A 64 -26.64 2.44 -6.62
CA PRO A 64 -27.74 1.83 -5.86
C PRO A 64 -27.23 0.80 -4.84
N ASP A 65 -27.97 0.64 -3.74
CA ASP A 65 -27.66 -0.37 -2.72
C ASP A 65 -27.67 -1.79 -3.31
N GLY A 66 -26.68 -2.59 -2.94
CA GLY A 66 -26.49 -3.96 -3.41
C GLY A 66 -25.26 -4.62 -2.79
N SER A 67 -25.20 -5.95 -2.84
CA SER A 67 -24.07 -6.75 -2.32
C SER A 67 -22.76 -6.38 -3.01
N ASP A 68 -22.77 -6.29 -4.34
CA ASP A 68 -21.62 -5.89 -5.15
C ASP A 68 -21.15 -4.47 -4.79
N ARG A 69 -22.09 -3.55 -4.53
CA ARG A 69 -21.71 -2.21 -4.04
C ARG A 69 -21.02 -2.26 -2.69
N ALA A 70 -21.52 -3.07 -1.77
CA ALA A 70 -20.92 -3.23 -0.44
C ALA A 70 -19.48 -3.78 -0.56
N LEU A 71 -19.26 -4.77 -1.43
CA LEU A 71 -17.94 -5.32 -1.70
C LEU A 71 -17.00 -4.28 -2.31
N ARG A 72 -17.39 -3.62 -3.40
CA ARG A 72 -16.57 -2.59 -4.07
C ARG A 72 -16.20 -1.44 -3.14
N LEU A 73 -17.12 -1.00 -2.29
CA LEU A 73 -16.81 0.00 -1.26
C LEU A 73 -15.80 -0.53 -0.25
N ALA A 74 -15.98 -1.75 0.26
CA ALA A 74 -15.03 -2.34 1.20
C ALA A 74 -13.62 -2.49 0.58
N LEU A 75 -13.55 -2.92 -0.68
CA LEU A 75 -12.32 -3.00 -1.46
C LEU A 75 -11.66 -1.64 -1.62
N LEU A 76 -12.40 -0.59 -2.01
CA LEU A 76 -11.87 0.77 -2.08
C LEU A 76 -11.37 1.26 -0.73
N GLN A 77 -12.14 1.09 0.36
CA GLN A 77 -11.73 1.51 1.71
C GLN A 77 -10.44 0.84 2.18
N SER A 78 -10.06 -0.30 1.60
CA SER A 78 -8.81 -0.99 1.88
C SER A 78 -7.60 -0.39 1.13
N LEU A 79 -7.81 0.52 0.17
CA LEU A 79 -6.78 1.12 -0.67
C LEU A 79 -6.47 2.58 -0.26
N PRO A 80 -5.19 2.96 -0.10
CA PRO A 80 -4.84 4.31 0.31
C PRO A 80 -5.02 5.35 -0.82
N GLY A 81 -5.07 6.62 -0.45
CA GLY A 81 -5.03 7.73 -1.41
C GLY A 81 -6.41 8.22 -1.90
N HIS A 82 -7.46 8.04 -1.10
CA HIS A 82 -8.75 8.71 -1.30
C HIS A 82 -9.41 8.99 0.05
N SER A 83 -10.41 9.87 0.08
CA SER A 83 -11.05 10.34 1.32
C SER A 83 -11.84 9.28 2.09
N GLY A 84 -12.10 8.14 1.46
CA GLY A 84 -12.78 7.00 2.06
C GLY A 84 -11.85 5.94 2.63
N TYR A 85 -10.52 6.13 2.58
CA TYR A 85 -9.56 5.15 3.06
C TYR A 85 -9.79 4.85 4.55
N ALA A 86 -10.14 3.60 4.85
CA ALA A 86 -10.51 3.14 6.18
C ALA A 86 -10.24 1.63 6.31
N PRO A 87 -8.97 1.20 6.43
CA PRO A 87 -8.58 -0.21 6.30
C PRO A 87 -9.19 -1.12 7.39
N GLU A 88 -9.38 -0.62 8.61
CA GLU A 88 -10.05 -1.38 9.68
C GLU A 88 -11.53 -1.60 9.42
N GLN A 89 -12.21 -0.59 8.85
CA GLN A 89 -13.61 -0.74 8.47
C GLN A 89 -13.77 -1.66 7.26
N ALA A 90 -12.87 -1.53 6.28
CA ALA A 90 -12.77 -2.42 5.14
C ALA A 90 -12.63 -3.87 5.59
N GLN A 91 -11.69 -4.17 6.49
CA GLN A 91 -11.48 -5.51 7.01
C GLN A 91 -12.76 -6.11 7.62
N ARG A 92 -13.44 -5.37 8.51
CA ARG A 92 -14.69 -5.87 9.12
C ARG A 92 -15.77 -6.20 8.08
N ARG A 93 -15.88 -5.37 7.03
CA ARG A 93 -16.85 -5.58 5.94
C ARG A 93 -16.46 -6.77 5.06
N LEU A 94 -15.19 -6.87 4.69
CA LEU A 94 -14.68 -7.99 3.91
C LEU A 94 -14.81 -9.32 4.67
N GLN A 95 -14.62 -9.34 5.99
CA GLN A 95 -14.85 -10.53 6.82
C GLN A 95 -16.31 -11.00 6.78
N ALA A 96 -17.27 -10.07 6.78
CA ALA A 96 -18.68 -10.42 6.64
C ALA A 96 -19.00 -10.99 5.24
N LEU A 97 -18.41 -10.41 4.19
CA LEU A 97 -18.60 -10.84 2.81
C LEU A 97 -17.89 -12.16 2.47
N ALA A 98 -16.79 -12.47 3.17
CA ALA A 98 -15.99 -13.68 2.97
C ALA A 98 -16.70 -14.98 3.39
N GLN A 99 -17.88 -14.90 4.04
CA GLN A 99 -18.63 -16.07 4.49
C GLN A 99 -19.34 -16.82 3.35
N GLY A 100 -19.46 -16.21 2.17
CA GLY A 100 -20.07 -16.82 0.99
C GLY A 100 -19.19 -17.87 0.30
N GLY A 101 -19.80 -18.60 -0.64
CA GLY A 101 -19.11 -19.56 -1.51
C GLY A 101 -18.84 -19.05 -2.94
N ASP A 102 -19.15 -17.78 -3.22
CA ASP A 102 -19.06 -17.17 -4.54
C ASP A 102 -17.67 -16.54 -4.82
N ALA A 103 -17.51 -16.04 -6.04
CA ALA A 103 -16.29 -15.37 -6.48
C ALA A 103 -15.99 -14.10 -5.66
N ASP A 104 -17.03 -13.37 -5.26
CA ASP A 104 -16.96 -12.19 -4.41
C ASP A 104 -16.39 -12.52 -3.02
N ALA A 105 -16.83 -13.62 -2.41
CA ALA A 105 -16.25 -14.11 -1.17
C ALA A 105 -14.80 -14.58 -1.34
N ALA A 106 -14.44 -15.16 -2.49
CA ALA A 106 -13.04 -15.50 -2.79
C ALA A 106 -12.16 -14.23 -2.89
N LEU A 107 -12.63 -13.20 -3.59
CA LEU A 107 -11.94 -11.92 -3.68
C LEU A 107 -11.81 -11.24 -2.31
N ALA A 108 -12.85 -11.28 -1.49
CA ALA A 108 -12.82 -10.75 -0.13
C ALA A 108 -11.76 -11.45 0.74
N ARG A 109 -11.68 -12.80 0.68
CA ARG A 109 -10.66 -13.59 1.37
C ARG A 109 -9.25 -13.24 0.92
N LEU A 110 -9.02 -13.20 -0.39
CA LEU A 110 -7.72 -12.80 -0.95
C LEU A 110 -7.30 -11.43 -0.42
N ARG A 111 -8.22 -10.45 -0.42
CA ARG A 111 -7.89 -9.11 0.07
C ARG A 111 -7.62 -9.08 1.58
N LEU A 112 -8.32 -9.89 2.37
CA LEU A 112 -8.05 -10.02 3.80
C LEU A 112 -6.64 -10.56 4.07
N ASP A 113 -6.20 -11.55 3.29
CA ASP A 113 -4.87 -12.12 3.41
C ASP A 113 -3.79 -11.08 3.08
N GLU A 114 -3.98 -10.30 2.01
CA GLU A 114 -3.08 -9.18 1.67
C GLU A 114 -2.99 -8.13 2.79
N LEU A 115 -4.13 -7.77 3.39
CA LEU A 115 -4.17 -6.81 4.49
C LEU A 115 -3.45 -7.36 5.73
N ALA A 116 -3.62 -8.65 6.03
CA ALA A 116 -2.92 -9.30 7.14
C ALA A 116 -1.40 -9.31 6.92
N GLN A 117 -0.95 -9.62 5.70
CA GLN A 117 0.46 -9.59 5.33
C GLN A 117 1.05 -8.17 5.44
N ALA A 118 0.33 -7.15 4.96
CA ALA A 118 0.76 -5.77 5.05
C ALA A 118 0.93 -5.30 6.51
N ARG A 119 0.03 -5.74 7.42
CA ARG A 119 0.14 -5.46 8.86
C ARG A 119 1.31 -6.19 9.52
N ALA A 120 1.54 -7.45 9.16
CA ALA A 120 2.69 -8.19 9.66
C ALA A 120 4.01 -7.51 9.25
N CYS A 121 4.09 -7.05 8.00
CA CYS A 121 5.24 -6.31 7.49
C CYS A 121 5.47 -4.99 8.25
N SER A 122 4.42 -4.20 8.46
CA SER A 122 4.56 -2.93 9.19
C SER A 122 4.93 -3.12 10.67
N ALA A 123 4.42 -4.18 11.31
CA ALA A 123 4.79 -4.55 12.67
C ALA A 123 6.28 -4.91 12.77
N GLU A 124 6.80 -5.67 11.81
CA GLU A 124 8.21 -6.03 11.73
C GLU A 124 9.10 -4.81 11.49
N GLN A 125 8.70 -3.93 10.56
CA GLN A 125 9.41 -2.67 10.33
C GLN A 125 9.49 -1.83 11.61
N ALA A 126 8.38 -1.68 12.34
CA ALA A 126 8.36 -0.96 13.60
C ALA A 126 9.26 -1.64 14.66
N ARG A 127 9.30 -2.97 14.69
CA ARG A 127 10.20 -3.73 15.57
C ARG A 127 11.67 -3.46 15.25
N LEU A 128 12.05 -3.48 13.98
CA LEU A 128 13.41 -3.20 13.54
C LEU A 128 13.81 -1.76 13.82
N GLN A 129 12.92 -0.79 13.57
CA GLN A 129 13.16 0.61 13.91
C GLN A 129 13.43 0.80 15.40
N ARG A 130 12.63 0.18 16.28
CA ARG A 130 12.88 0.23 17.73
C ARG A 130 14.24 -0.34 18.12
N LYS A 131 14.70 -1.40 17.45
CA LYS A 131 16.04 -1.96 17.68
C LYS A 131 17.14 -0.98 17.27
N LEU A 132 16.99 -0.32 16.13
CA LEU A 132 17.94 0.69 15.65
C LEU A 132 18.02 1.87 16.63
N TRP A 133 16.88 2.41 17.06
CA TRP A 133 16.84 3.47 18.08
C TRP A 133 17.57 3.06 19.35
N ARG A 134 17.35 1.84 19.84
CA ARG A 134 18.04 1.34 21.02
C ARG A 134 19.56 1.24 20.83
N LEU A 135 20.04 0.88 19.63
CA LEU A 135 21.48 0.84 19.36
C LEU A 135 22.07 2.26 19.34
N VAL A 136 21.38 3.22 18.72
CA VAL A 136 21.79 4.62 18.70
C VAL A 136 21.85 5.19 20.12
N ASP A 137 20.87 4.87 20.97
CA ASP A 137 20.87 5.30 22.38
C ASP A 137 22.07 4.70 23.14
N ILE A 138 22.44 3.45 22.88
CA ILE A 138 23.64 2.82 23.47
C ILE A 138 24.91 3.52 22.98
N GLU A 139 25.03 3.83 21.69
CA GLU A 139 26.19 4.56 21.17
C GLU A 139 26.32 5.94 21.82
N HIS A 140 25.21 6.67 21.95
CA HIS A 140 25.21 7.99 22.57
C HIS A 140 25.61 7.94 24.05
N THR A 141 25.06 6.99 24.82
CA THR A 141 25.42 6.82 26.23
C THR A 141 26.88 6.42 26.42
N LEU A 142 27.44 5.59 25.54
CA LEU A 142 28.86 5.24 25.58
C LEU A 142 29.77 6.43 25.23
N ASP A 143 29.37 7.28 24.29
CA ASP A 143 30.12 8.48 23.93
C ASP A 143 30.16 9.51 25.07
N GLU A 144 29.03 9.67 25.80
CA GLU A 144 28.93 10.53 26.98
C GLU A 144 29.76 9.99 28.16
N GLU A 145 29.63 8.69 28.50
CA GLU A 145 30.43 8.05 29.56
C GLU A 145 31.94 8.01 29.22
N GLY A 146 32.29 7.95 27.94
CA GLY A 146 33.68 7.99 27.46
C GLY A 146 34.36 9.35 27.66
N HIS A 147 33.59 10.45 27.69
CA HIS A 147 34.11 11.81 27.90
C HIS A 147 34.28 12.19 29.38
N GLU A 148 33.60 11.50 30.30
CA GLU A 148 33.68 11.77 31.75
C GLU A 148 34.75 10.96 32.48
N ARG A 149 35.76 10.41 31.81
CA ARG A 149 37.00 9.99 32.50
C ARG A 149 37.90 11.22 32.67
N PRO A 150 37.88 11.94 33.81
CA PRO A 150 38.97 12.84 34.13
C PRO A 150 40.23 11.97 34.15
N THR A 151 41.20 12.35 33.33
CA THR A 151 42.57 11.92 33.52
C THR A 151 42.94 12.36 34.93
N ASP A 152 42.83 11.46 35.89
CA ASP A 152 43.40 11.61 37.22
C ASP A 152 44.91 11.51 37.01
N SER A 153 45.47 12.59 36.48
CA SER A 153 46.89 12.82 36.33
C SER A 153 47.42 12.99 37.75
N ALA A 154 47.92 11.87 38.25
CA ALA A 154 48.60 11.69 39.51
C ALA A 154 49.61 12.81 39.80
N ARG A 155 49.66 13.11 41.11
CA ARG A 155 50.77 13.68 41.87
C ARG A 155 52.16 13.30 41.37
#